data_AF-W1XNH8-F1
#
_entry.id   AF-W1XNH8-F1
#
_cell.length_a   1.000
_cell.length_b   1.000
_cell.length_c   1.000
_cell.angle_alpha   90.00
_cell.angle_beta   90.00
_cell.angle_gamma   90.00
#
_symmetry.space_group_name_H-M   'P 1'
#
loop_
_entity.id
_entity.type
_entity.pdbx_description
1 polymer ?
#
loop_
_entity_poly.entity_id
_entity_poly.type
_entity_poly.pdbx_seq_one_letter_code
_entity_poly.pdbx_strand_id
1 'polypeptide(L)' 'KYDDGKNPSGFEKADIVIIGVSRTSKTPLSMFLAYKKIKAANLPLVPEVPLPEELFKIPAKKIVGLIIDPY' A
#
# COMPACT_ATOMS: atom_id res chain seq x y z
N LYS A 1 3.58 13.76 1.41
CA LYS A 1 3.65 13.12 2.74
C LYS A 1 2.25 12.61 3.09
N TYR A 2 1.96 11.37 2.72
CA TYR A 2 0.81 10.62 3.23
C TYR A 2 1.44 9.56 4.12
N ASP A 3 1.29 9.72 5.43
CA ASP A 3 2.02 8.99 6.45
C ASP A 3 1.62 7.51 6.50
N ASP A 4 2.65 6.70 6.75
CA ASP A 4 2.68 5.25 6.94
C ASP A 4 1.56 4.71 7.85
N GLY A 5 0.37 4.49 7.28
CA GLY A 5 -0.71 3.75 7.93
C GLY A 5 -1.37 4.41 9.15
N LYS A 6 -1.01 5.64 9.53
CA LYS A 6 -1.57 6.32 10.71
C LYS A 6 -2.93 6.98 10.50
N ASN A 7 -3.38 7.11 9.25
CA ASN A 7 -4.68 7.72 8.96
C ASN A 7 -5.55 6.69 8.21
N PRO A 8 -6.56 6.09 8.88
CA PRO A 8 -7.48 5.13 8.28
C PRO A 8 -8.14 5.64 6.99
N SER A 9 -8.33 6.96 6.90
CA SER A 9 -8.88 7.64 5.71
C SER A 9 -7.97 7.59 4.47
N GLY A 10 -6.71 7.14 4.60
CA GLY A 10 -5.75 7.06 3.50
C GLY A 10 -6.12 5.99 2.47
N PHE A 11 -6.62 4.82 2.89
CA PHE A 11 -6.96 3.72 1.98
C PHE A 11 -8.22 4.00 1.16
N GLU A 12 -9.22 4.63 1.76
CA GLU A 12 -10.46 4.99 1.08
C GLU A 12 -10.21 5.98 -0.07
N LYS A 13 -9.35 6.98 0.19
CA LYS A 13 -8.99 8.05 -0.76
C LYS A 13 -7.94 7.63 -1.80
N ALA A 14 -7.32 6.46 -1.63
CA ALA A 14 -6.32 5.96 -2.56
C ALA A 14 -6.98 5.41 -3.83
N ASP A 15 -6.32 5.64 -4.96
CA ASP A 15 -6.63 4.96 -6.21
C ASP A 15 -6.12 3.51 -6.16
N ILE A 16 -4.98 3.30 -5.52
CA ILE A 16 -4.33 2.00 -5.33
C ILE A 16 -3.68 1.91 -3.95
N VAL A 17 -3.79 0.74 -3.32
CA VAL A 17 -3.11 0.38 -2.08
C VAL A 17 -2.08 -0.69 -2.39
N ILE A 18 -0.81 -0.37 -2.15
CA ILE A 18 0.31 -1.27 -2.39
C ILE A 18 0.67 -1.95 -1.08
N ILE A 19 0.59 -3.29 -1.07
CA ILE A 19 0.97 -4.12 0.08
C ILE A 19 2.21 -4.95 -0.25
N GLY A 20 2.98 -5.32 0.76
CA GLY A 20 4.12 -6.23 0.59
C GLY A 20 5.16 -6.12 1.70
N VAL A 21 6.04 -7.12 1.80
CA VAL A 21 7.14 -7.15 2.78
C VAL A 21 8.19 -6.07 2.52
N SER A 22 9.08 -5.81 3.48
CA SER A 22 10.18 -4.85 3.27
C SER A 22 11.02 -5.20 2.02
N ARG A 23 11.55 -4.18 1.34
CA ARG A 23 12.39 -4.29 0.13
C ARG A 23 11.69 -4.80 -1.14
N THR A 24 10.36 -4.75 -1.22
CA THR A 24 9.59 -5.01 -2.46
C THR A 24 9.34 -3.75 -3.32
N SER A 25 10.19 -2.72 -3.23
CA SER A 25 10.10 -1.49 -4.05
C SER A 25 8.80 -0.67 -3.96
N LYS A 26 8.01 -0.83 -2.87
CA LYS A 26 6.76 -0.07 -2.64
C LYS A 26 6.95 1.45 -2.75
N THR A 27 7.96 2.02 -2.07
CA THR A 27 8.17 3.49 -2.05
C THR A 27 8.50 4.05 -3.44
N PRO A 28 9.51 3.53 -4.18
CA PRO A 28 9.74 3.95 -5.57
C PRO A 28 8.52 3.80 -6.47
N LEU A 29 7.77 2.69 -6.37
CA LEU A 29 6.56 2.49 -7.17
C LEU A 29 5.48 3.53 -6.85
N SER A 30 5.22 3.78 -5.56
CA SER A 30 4.24 4.79 -5.13
C SER A 30 4.63 6.21 -5.58
N MET A 31 5.92 6.53 -5.61
CA MET A 31 6.42 7.81 -6.14
C MET A 31 6.21 7.90 -7.67
N PHE A 32 6.50 6.83 -8.41
CA PHE A 32 6.27 6.78 -9.84
C PHE A 32 4.78 6.93 -10.20
N LEU A 33 3.89 6.30 -9.42
CA LEU A 33 2.45 6.45 -9.58
C LEU A 33 1.97 7.87 -9.25
N ALA A 34 2.53 8.49 -8.22
CA ALA A 34 2.24 9.90 -7.89
C ALA A 34 2.61 10.85 -9.04
N TYR A 35 3.74 10.62 -9.73
CA TYR A 35 4.10 11.37 -10.94
C TYR A 35 3.04 11.23 -12.05
N LYS A 36 2.42 10.05 -12.16
CA LYS A 36 1.27 9.79 -13.06
C LYS A 36 -0.07 10.29 -12.51
N LYS A 37 -0.08 11.07 -11.43
CA LYS A 37 -1.27 11.58 -10.74
C LYS A 37 -2.17 10.47 -10.17
N ILE A 38 -1.61 9.30 -9.87
CA ILE A 38 -2.29 8.18 -9.20
C ILE A 38 -1.97 8.25 -7.71
N LYS A 39 -2.99 8.32 -6.86
CA LYS A 39 -2.85 8.35 -5.39
C LYS A 39 -2.60 6.94 -4.87
N ALA A 40 -1.34 6.63 -4.59
CA ALA A 40 -0.94 5.38 -3.96
C ALA A 40 -0.85 5.51 -2.43
N ALA A 41 -1.39 4.53 -1.72
CA ALA A 41 -1.12 4.32 -0.29
C ALA A 41 -0.24 3.06 -0.12
N ASN A 42 0.73 3.10 0.79
CA ASN A 42 1.59 1.96 1.08
C ASN A 42 1.19 1.35 2.44
N LEU A 43 1.01 0.03 2.49
CA LEU A 43 0.83 -0.73 3.72
C LEU A 43 1.89 -1.83 3.79
N PRO A 44 2.89 -1.72 4.70
CA PRO A 44 3.86 -2.79 4.87
C PRO A 44 3.19 -4.05 5.45
N LEU A 45 3.56 -5.21 4.91
CA LEU A 45 3.24 -6.49 5.54
C LEU A 45 4.37 -6.82 6.52
N VAL A 46 4.06 -6.77 7.80
CA VAL A 46 4.96 -7.15 8.90
C VAL A 46 4.38 -8.41 9.54
N PRO A 47 5.17 -9.49 9.71
CA PRO A 47 4.71 -10.67 10.43
C PRO A 47 4.14 -10.29 11.80
N GLU A 48 3.12 -11.02 12.24
CA GLU A 48 2.47 -10.87 13.56
C GLU A 48 1.70 -9.56 13.78
N VAL A 49 1.81 -8.58 12.88
CA VAL A 49 1.04 -7.35 12.93
C VAL A 49 -0.29 -7.57 12.18
N PRO A 50 -1.45 -7.44 12.86
CA PRO A 50 -2.74 -7.55 12.18
C PRO A 50 -2.91 -6.42 11.17
N LEU A 51 -3.56 -6.73 10.05
CA LEU A 51 -3.87 -5.73 9.03
C LEU A 51 -4.97 -4.79 9.53
N PRO A 52 -4.95 -3.49 9.16
CA PRO A 52 -6.01 -2.56 9.50
C PRO A 52 -7.35 -3.01 8.92
N GLU A 53 -8.44 -2.91 9.69
CA GLU A 53 -9.78 -3.31 9.23
C GLU A 53 -10.24 -2.54 7.98
N GLU A 54 -9.80 -1.30 7.85
CA GLU A 54 -10.15 -0.41 6.74
C GLU A 54 -9.64 -0.94 5.39
N LEU A 55 -8.57 -1.74 5.38
CA LEU A 55 -8.11 -2.42 4.18
C LEU A 55 -9.17 -3.40 3.65
N PHE A 56 -9.92 -4.05 4.54
CA PHE A 56 -10.97 -4.99 4.16
C PHE A 56 -12.28 -4.30 3.78
N LYS A 57 -12.41 -3.00 4.07
CA LYS A 57 -13.59 -2.19 3.74
C LYS A 57 -13.48 -1.56 2.34
N ILE A 58 -12.31 -1.57 1.71
CA ILE A 58 -12.11 -1.03 0.35
C ILE A 58 -12.22 -2.11 -0.74
N PRO A 59 -12.53 -1.75 -2.01
CA PRO A 59 -12.62 -2.72 -3.09
C PRO A 59 -11.28 -3.46 -3.32
N ALA A 60 -11.31 -4.79 -3.35
CA ALA A 60 -10.12 -5.62 -3.55
C ALA A 60 -9.32 -5.27 -4.82
N LYS A 61 -10.00 -4.78 -5.88
CA LYS A 61 -9.36 -4.31 -7.13
C LYS A 61 -8.40 -3.14 -6.95
N LYS A 62 -8.49 -2.40 -5.84
CA LYS A 62 -7.55 -1.33 -5.50
C LYS A 62 -6.29 -1.86 -4.83
N ILE A 63 -6.26 -3.12 -4.39
CA ILE A 63 -5.16 -3.68 -3.58
C ILE A 63 -4.21 -4.44 -4.50
N VAL A 64 -2.93 -4.09 -4.47
CA VAL A 64 -1.87 -4.74 -5.24
C VAL A 64 -0.77 -5.23 -4.30
N GLY A 65 -0.53 -6.54 -4.33
CA GLY A 65 0.54 -7.18 -3.57
C GLY A 65 1.85 -7.20 -4.37
N LEU A 66 2.92 -6.69 -3.75
CA LEU A 66 4.28 -6.83 -4.24
C LEU A 66 4.99 -7.94 -3.48
N ILE A 67 5.50 -8.89 -4.23
CA ILE A 67 6.37 -9.97 -3.76
C ILE A 67 7.76 -9.76 -4.32
N ILE A 68 8.75 -10.36 -3.67
CA ILE A 68 10.12 -10.44 -4.16
C ILE A 68 10.43 -11.91 -4.41
N ASP A 69 11.03 -12.20 -5.57
CA ASP A 69 11.63 -13.50 -5.81
C ASP A 69 12.94 -13.55 -5.01
N PRO A 70 13.11 -14.50 -4.07
CA PRO A 70 14.35 -14.62 -3.31
C PRO A 70 15.48 -15.33 -4.07
N TYR A 71 15.23 -15.81 -5.30
CA TYR A 71 16.17 -16.58 -6.12
C TYR A 71 16.76 -15.80 -7.29
#